data_AF-A0A7D4XKX3-F1
#
_entry.id   AF-A0A7D4XKX3-F1
#
_cell.length_a   1.000
_cell.length_b   1.000
_cell.length_c   1.000
_cell.angle_alpha   90.00
_cell.angle_beta   90.00
_cell.angle_gamma   90.00
#
_symmetry.space_group_name_H-M   'P 1'
#
loop_
_entity.id
_entity.type
_entity.pdbx_description
1 polymer ?
#
loop_
_entity_poly.entity_id
_entity_poly.type
_entity_poly.pdbx_seq_one_letter_code
_entity_poly.pdbx_strand_id
1 'polypeptide(L)' 'YGLVPRSSPRQADFILTAGTVTMKMAPSLVRLYEQMPEPKYVIAMGACTITGGMFSTDFYSTVRGVDKLIGLST' A
#
# COMPACT_ATOMS: atom_id res chain seq x y z
N TYR A 1 -9.59 18.77 6.11
CA TYR A 1 -8.40 18.49 5.28
C TYR A 1 -8.69 18.26 3.79
N GLY A 2 -9.91 18.46 3.25
CA GLY A 2 -10.13 18.42 1.80
C GLY A 2 -9.91 17.08 1.08
N LEU A 3 -9.63 16.00 1.83
CA LEU A 3 -9.43 14.66 1.29
C LEU A 3 -10.75 14.08 0.80
N VAL A 4 -10.84 13.79 -0.50
CA VAL A 4 -12.00 13.16 -1.13
C VAL A 4 -11.59 11.78 -1.63
N PRO A 5 -12.15 10.68 -1.08
CA PRO A 5 -11.81 9.34 -1.54
C PRO A 5 -12.27 9.15 -2.99
N ARG A 6 -11.33 8.78 -3.87
CA ARG A 6 -11.62 8.39 -5.25
C ARG A 6 -11.47 6.88 -5.37
N SER A 7 -12.47 6.22 -5.95
CA SER A 7 -12.45 4.77 -6.19
C SER A 7 -11.53 4.37 -7.36
N SER A 8 -11.13 5.34 -8.18
CA SER A 8 -10.24 5.12 -9.32
C SER A 8 -8.83 5.61 -9.00
N PRO A 9 -7.79 4.77 -9.16
CA PRO A 9 -6.39 5.18 -8.95
C PRO A 9 -5.96 6.27 -9.93
N ARG A 10 -6.56 6.36 -11.12
CA ARG A 10 -6.24 7.40 -12.11
C ARG A 10 -6.66 8.81 -11.70
N GLN A 11 -7.54 8.91 -10.71
CA GLN A 11 -8.05 10.18 -10.19
C GLN A 11 -7.52 10.46 -8.78
N ALA A 12 -6.74 9.54 -8.20
CA ALA A 12 -6.15 9.68 -6.89
C ALA A 12 -4.68 10.06 -7.04
N ASP A 13 -4.25 11.00 -6.22
CA ASP A 13 -2.88 11.49 -6.06
C ASP A 13 -2.17 10.85 -4.86
N PHE A 14 -2.91 10.16 -3.99
CA PHE A 14 -2.37 9.52 -2.81
C PHE A 14 -3.02 8.15 -2.54
N ILE A 15 -2.21 7.17 -2.15
CA ILE A 15 -2.62 5.85 -1.66
C ILE A 15 -2.31 5.71 -0.17
N LEU A 16 -3.34 5.32 0.58
CA LEU A 16 -3.21 4.87 1.95
C LEU A 16 -3.26 3.34 1.99
N THR A 17 -2.15 2.69 2.34
CA THR A 17 -2.18 1.24 2.59
C THR A 17 -2.61 0.98 4.03
N ALA A 18 -3.90 0.72 4.23
CA ALA A 18 -4.52 0.53 5.54
C ALA A 18 -4.90 -0.94 5.79
N GLY A 19 -3.91 -1.83 5.85
CA GLY A 19 -4.13 -3.25 6.18
C GLY A 19 -3.09 -4.21 5.62
N THR A 20 -3.08 -5.44 6.14
CA THR A 20 -2.12 -6.47 5.76
C THR A 20 -2.16 -6.75 4.26
N VAL A 21 -0.99 -6.67 3.60
CA VAL A 21 -0.83 -7.03 2.19
C VAL A 21 -0.44 -8.49 2.09
N THR A 22 -1.25 -9.30 1.41
CA THR A 22 -0.93 -10.70 1.12
C THR A 22 -0.13 -10.83 -0.18
N MET A 23 0.59 -11.94 -0.35
CA MET A 23 1.31 -12.27 -1.59
C MET A 23 0.40 -12.23 -2.83
N LYS A 24 -0.87 -12.59 -2.66
CA LYS A 24 -1.88 -12.51 -3.73
C LYS A 24 -2.26 -11.06 -4.07
N MET A 25 -2.29 -10.17 -3.08
CA MET A 25 -2.63 -8.76 -3.28
C MET A 25 -1.44 -7.92 -3.77
N ALA A 26 -0.22 -8.34 -3.48
CA ALA A 26 1.01 -7.64 -3.86
C ALA A 26 1.05 -7.16 -5.34
N PRO A 27 0.84 -8.01 -6.37
CA PRO A 27 0.88 -7.54 -7.76
C PRO A 27 -0.26 -6.57 -8.10
N SER A 28 -1.41 -6.72 -7.44
CA SER A 28 -2.54 -5.80 -7.64
C SER A 28 -2.24 -4.41 -7.08
N LEU A 29 -1.57 -4.35 -5.92
CA LEU A 29 -1.17 -3.09 -5.30
C LEU A 29 -0.14 -2.33 -6.16
N VAL A 30 0.86 -3.04 -6.70
CA VAL A 30 1.84 -2.45 -7.63
C VAL A 30 1.14 -1.89 -8.86
N ARG A 31 0.21 -2.65 -9.45
CA ARG A 31 -0.56 -2.19 -10.61
C ARG A 31 -1.42 -0.96 -10.31
N LEU A 32 -2.01 -0.86 -9.12
CA LEU A 32 -2.75 0.34 -8.72
C LEU A 32 -1.83 1.56 -8.64
N TYR A 33 -0.65 1.39 -8.05
CA TYR A 33 0.36 2.45 -7.94
C TYR A 33 0.94 2.89 -9.30
N GLU A 34 1.09 1.96 -10.25
CA GLU A 34 1.49 2.27 -11.62
C GLU A 34 0.42 3.03 -12.41
N GLN A 35 -0.86 2.84 -12.08
CA GLN A 35 -1.99 3.50 -12.76
C GLN A 35 -2.26 4.92 -12.25
N MET A 36 -1.60 5.36 -11.18
CA MET A 36 -1.75 6.71 -10.65
C MET A 36 -0.95 7.73 -11.45
N PRO A 37 -1.50 8.95 -11.67
CA PRO A 37 -0.74 10.06 -12.22
C PRO A 37 0.33 10.58 -11.25
N GLU A 38 1.40 11.16 -11.78
CA GLU A 38 2.42 11.88 -11.00
C GLU A 38 1.93 13.31 -10.73
N PRO A 39 2.13 13.90 -9.53
CA PRO A 39 2.82 13.36 -8.34
C PRO A 39 1.95 12.37 -7.56
N LYS A 40 2.55 11.26 -7.12
CA LYS A 40 1.87 10.24 -6.31
C LYS A 40 2.53 10.03 -4.96
N TYR A 41 1.71 9.87 -3.94
CA TYR A 41 2.16 9.67 -2.57
C TYR A 41 1.62 8.35 -2.00
N VAL A 42 2.41 7.70 -1.15
CA VAL A 42 2.04 6.45 -0.48
C VAL A 42 2.39 6.57 1.00
N ILE A 43 1.41 6.31 1.87
CA ILE A 43 1.64 6.17 3.31
C ILE A 43 1.23 4.77 3.72
N ALA A 44 2.12 4.12 4.49
CA ALA A 44 1.86 2.86 5.16
C ALA A 44 1.13 3.12 6.48
N MET A 45 -0.11 2.65 6.61
CA MET A 45 -0.91 2.81 7.83
C MET A 45 -1.00 1.49 8.59
N GLY A 46 -0.33 1.47 9.75
CA GLY A 46 -0.38 0.37 10.71
C GLY A 46 0.85 -0.54 10.64
N ALA A 47 1.14 -1.22 11.76
CA ALA A 47 2.32 -2.09 11.87
C ALA A 47 2.34 -3.21 10.80
N CYS A 48 1.15 -3.66 10.36
CA CYS A 48 1.02 -4.69 9.33
C CYS A 48 1.57 -4.28 7.96
N THR A 49 1.52 -2.99 7.61
CA THR A 49 2.04 -2.49 6.33
C THR A 49 3.47 -1.99 6.42
N ILE A 50 3.96 -1.68 7.63
CA ILE A 50 5.33 -1.20 7.85
C ILE A 50 6.28 -2.40 8.00
N THR A 51 5.97 -3.37 8.86
CA THR A 51 6.86 -4.51 9.16
C THR A 51 6.22 -5.89 8.93
N GLY A 52 4.94 -5.93 8.57
CA GLY A 52 4.12 -7.15 8.61
C GLY A 52 3.39 -7.35 9.95
N GLY A 53 3.75 -6.59 10.99
CA GLY A 53 3.05 -6.57 12.28
C GLY A 53 2.96 -7.96 12.92
N MET A 54 1.77 -8.32 13.40
CA MET A 54 1.47 -9.62 14.00
C MET A 54 1.68 -10.81 13.05
N PHE A 55 1.71 -10.57 11.74
CA PHE A 55 1.91 -11.62 10.73
C PHE A 55 3.39 -11.76 10.30
N SER A 56 4.30 -11.05 10.96
CA SER A 56 5.71 -11.02 10.57
C SER A 56 6.48 -12.31 10.88
N THR A 57 6.14 -13.06 11.93
CA THR A 57 6.86 -14.28 12.32
C THR A 57 6.36 -15.53 11.59
N ASP A 58 5.05 -15.81 11.65
CA ASP A 58 4.52 -17.16 11.39
C ASP A 58 3.62 -17.28 10.16
N PHE A 59 3.40 -16.19 9.42
CA PHE A 59 2.54 -16.18 8.23
C PHE A 59 3.37 -16.13 6.93
N TYR A 60 3.25 -17.17 6.10
CA TYR A 60 3.94 -17.29 4.81
C TYR A 60 3.27 -16.49 3.68
N SER A 61 2.01 -16.11 3.87
CA SER A 61 1.17 -15.50 2.83
C SER A 61 1.15 -13.98 2.88
N THR A 62 1.89 -13.35 3.81
CA THR A 62 1.89 -11.89 4.02
C THR A 62 3.21 -11.25 3.62
N VAL A 63 3.12 -10.08 2.98
CA VAL A 63 4.28 -9.25 2.67
C VAL A 63 4.70 -8.50 3.92
N ARG A 64 5.97 -8.65 4.30
CA ARG A 64 6.57 -7.98 5.46
C ARG A 64 7.03 -6.59 5.08
N GLY A 65 6.08 -5.66 4.97
CA GLY A 65 6.33 -4.27 4.60
C GLY A 65 5.94 -3.94 3.16
N VAL A 66 5.22 -2.82 2.99
CA VAL A 66 4.76 -2.30 1.68
C VAL A 66 5.88 -1.58 0.93
N ASP A 67 6.92 -1.14 1.65
CA ASP A 67 8.16 -0.57 1.13
C ASP A 67 8.85 -1.46 0.07
N LYS A 68 8.65 -2.78 0.17
CA LYS A 68 9.16 -3.77 -0.80
C LYS A 68 8.43 -3.77 -2.14
N LEU A 69 7.23 -3.20 -2.20
CA LEU A 69 6.37 -3.22 -3.38
C LEU A 69 6.33 -1.85 -4.06
N ILE A 70 6.19 -0.78 -3.27
CA ILE A 70 5.99 0.58 -3.76
C ILE A 70 6.76 1.57 -2.88
N GLY A 71 7.24 2.66 -3.48
CA GLY A 71 7.99 3.69 -2.76
C GLY A 71 7.11 4.42 -1.75
N LEU A 72 7.50 4.41 -0.48
CA LEU A 72 6.82 5.14 0.59
C LEU A 72 7.24 6.60 0.59
N SER A 73 6.28 7.49 0.78
CA SER A 73 6.51 8.93 0.92
C SER A 73 6.79 9.32 2.37
N THR A 74 6.32 8.53 3.33
CA THR A 74 6.61 8.58 4.77
C THR A 74 6.25 7.23 5.40
#